data_AF-A0A7C7V496-F1
#
_entry.id   AF-A0A7C7V496-F1
#
_cell.length_a   1.000
_cell.length_b   1.000
_cell.length_c   1.000
_cell.angle_alpha   90.00
_cell.angle_beta   90.00
_cell.angle_gamma   90.00
#
_symmetry.space_group_name_H-M   'P 1'
#
loop_
_entity.id
_entity.type
_entity.pdbx_description
1 polymer ?
#
loop_
_entity_poly.entity_id
_entity_poly.type
_entity_poly.pdbx_seq_one_letter_code
_entity_poly.pdbx_strand_id
1 'polypeptide(L)'
;MIGSPLIDDWVDQRDGPVGGYRLGHDMHPFWGWQMQFALAAVALSDSARAIAAQQAADDALDLPEDHPSRNRFDGGRDAGYFLWDISLMYYPWGDSVWRPYFRFGMGVTRIEFMDRLSVERAETVLGLPVAVGVKYRLDEVVVLRGEVADNIAFGSGHGFNSLHNFSISGGIEVRFGGPRKAYWPWNPGRHYW
;
A
#
# COMPACT_ATOMS: atom_id res chain seq x y z
N MET A 1 6.28 4.93 1.78
CA MET A 1 6.11 4.09 0.56
C MET A 1 7.06 4.65 -0.48
N ILE A 2 7.75 3.81 -1.23
CA ILE A 2 8.62 4.18 -2.36
C ILE A 2 8.15 3.34 -3.55
N GLY A 3 7.92 3.98 -4.68
CA GLY A 3 7.32 3.36 -5.86
C GLY A 3 8.23 3.36 -7.09
N SER A 4 7.88 2.54 -8.08
CA SER A 4 8.46 2.54 -9.43
C SER A 4 7.83 3.63 -10.33
N PRO A 5 8.39 3.95 -11.51
CA PRO A 5 7.79 4.89 -12.47
C PRO A 5 6.32 4.57 -12.77
N LEU A 6 5.43 5.56 -12.65
CA LEU A 6 4.00 5.41 -12.95
C LEU A 6 3.76 5.25 -14.45
N ILE A 7 4.34 6.18 -15.21
CA ILE A 7 4.32 6.23 -16.66
C ILE A 7 5.76 6.40 -17.11
N ASP A 8 6.23 5.48 -17.94
CA ASP A 8 7.63 5.43 -18.38
C ASP A 8 8.04 6.74 -19.07
N ASP A 9 9.23 7.25 -18.71
CA ASP A 9 9.76 8.52 -19.23
C ASP A 9 8.75 9.69 -19.15
N TRP A 10 7.90 9.68 -18.11
CA TRP A 10 6.87 10.70 -17.95
C TRP A 10 6.73 11.14 -16.50
N VAL A 11 6.24 10.25 -15.62
CA VAL A 11 5.99 10.54 -14.19
C VAL A 11 6.52 9.41 -13.32
N ASP A 12 7.38 9.79 -12.37
CA ASP A 12 7.99 8.91 -11.38
C ASP A 12 7.38 9.09 -10.00
N GLN A 13 7.39 8.01 -9.21
CA GLN A 13 7.02 8.03 -7.80
C GLN A 13 8.24 8.24 -6.92
N ARG A 14 8.09 9.06 -5.88
CA ARG A 14 9.05 9.25 -4.80
C ARG A 14 8.53 8.62 -3.50
N ASP A 15 9.01 9.10 -2.38
CA ASP A 15 8.57 8.68 -1.06
C ASP A 15 7.28 9.38 -0.63
N GLY A 16 6.52 8.71 0.24
CA GLY A 16 5.30 9.28 0.79
C GLY A 16 4.71 8.49 1.96
N PRO A 17 3.89 9.12 2.81
CA PRO A 17 3.22 8.46 3.92
C PRO A 17 2.15 7.47 3.43
N VAL A 18 2.01 6.37 4.18
CA VAL A 18 0.92 5.41 4.01
C VAL A 18 0.32 5.10 5.39
N GLY A 19 -1.00 5.04 5.46
CA GLY A 19 -1.75 4.74 6.68
C GLY A 19 -3.04 4.01 6.35
N GLY A 20 -3.65 3.36 7.35
CA GLY A 20 -4.87 2.62 7.09
C GLY A 20 -5.29 1.70 8.23
N TYR A 21 -6.32 0.91 7.93
CA TYR A 21 -6.93 -0.04 8.85
C TYR A 21 -6.80 -1.47 8.34
N ARG A 22 -6.72 -2.41 9.28
CA ARG A 22 -6.63 -3.84 9.00
C ARG A 22 -7.59 -4.59 9.88
N LEU A 23 -8.33 -5.50 9.27
CA LEU A 23 -9.24 -6.41 9.95
C LEU A 23 -8.73 -7.82 9.70
N GLY A 24 -8.40 -8.52 10.77
CA GLY A 24 -7.83 -9.86 10.68
C GLY A 24 -8.66 -10.85 11.48
N HIS A 25 -8.71 -12.08 10.98
CA HIS A 25 -9.19 -13.21 11.75
C HIS A 25 -8.17 -14.33 11.63
N ASP A 26 -7.56 -14.67 12.76
CA ASP A 26 -6.81 -15.90 12.86
C ASP A 26 -7.82 -17.05 12.76
N MET A 27 -7.59 -18.06 11.94
CA MET A 27 -8.46 -19.23 11.82
C MET A 27 -7.83 -20.43 12.52
N HIS A 28 -6.50 -20.44 12.61
CA HIS A 28 -5.66 -21.50 13.14
C HIS A 28 -4.43 -20.87 13.84
N PRO A 29 -3.73 -21.56 14.76
CA PRO A 29 -2.48 -21.04 15.34
C PRO A 29 -1.46 -20.55 14.29
N PHE A 30 -1.40 -21.24 13.16
CA PHE A 30 -0.45 -20.94 12.07
C PHE A 30 -1.06 -20.14 10.90
N TRP A 31 -2.39 -19.95 10.85
CA TRP A 31 -3.06 -19.36 9.69
C TRP A 31 -4.13 -18.35 10.08
N GLY A 32 -4.19 -17.25 9.36
CA GLY A 32 -5.26 -16.27 9.44
C GLY A 32 -5.51 -15.63 8.08
N TRP A 33 -6.57 -14.84 8.00
CA TRP A 33 -6.76 -13.94 6.87
C TRP A 33 -6.80 -12.50 7.38
N GLN A 34 -6.49 -11.57 6.50
CA GLN A 34 -6.50 -10.15 6.79
C GLN A 34 -7.05 -9.38 5.59
N MET A 35 -7.96 -8.46 5.86
CA MET A 35 -8.36 -7.40 4.94
C MET A 35 -7.67 -6.10 5.33
N GLN A 36 -7.18 -5.36 4.34
CA GLN A 36 -6.52 -4.08 4.52
C GLN A 36 -7.22 -3.00 3.69
N PHE A 37 -7.39 -1.84 4.31
CA PHE A 37 -7.73 -0.59 3.64
C PHE A 37 -6.59 0.39 3.93
N ALA A 38 -5.92 0.88 2.91
CA ALA A 38 -4.85 1.86 3.09
C ALA A 38 -5.00 3.06 2.15
N LEU A 39 -4.63 4.22 2.66
CA LEU A 39 -4.51 5.47 1.96
C LEU A 39 -3.03 5.84 1.94
N ALA A 40 -2.52 6.25 0.79
CA ALA A 40 -1.18 6.81 0.69
C ALA A 40 -1.21 8.11 -0.13
N ALA A 41 -0.34 9.04 0.24
CA ALA A 41 0.00 10.18 -0.58
C ALA A 41 1.47 10.01 -0.96
N VAL A 42 1.77 9.92 -2.25
CA VAL A 42 3.11 9.64 -2.75
C VAL A 42 3.57 10.82 -3.60
N ALA A 43 4.70 11.43 -3.24
CA ALA A 43 5.24 12.54 -4.01
C ALA A 43 5.60 12.08 -5.43
N LEU A 44 5.36 12.95 -6.41
CA LEU A 44 5.62 12.72 -7.81
C LEU A 44 6.83 13.52 -8.28
N SER A 45 7.53 12.98 -9.27
CA SER A 45 8.61 13.65 -9.98
C SER A 45 8.35 13.57 -11.47
N ASP A 46 8.52 14.69 -12.17
CA ASP A 46 8.36 14.74 -13.62
C ASP A 46 9.69 14.47 -14.34
N SER A 47 9.59 13.76 -15.45
CA SER A 47 10.67 13.64 -16.42
C SER A 47 10.91 14.95 -17.17
N ALA A 48 12.09 15.10 -17.77
CA ALA A 48 12.39 16.22 -18.66
C ALA A 48 11.41 16.31 -19.84
N ARG A 49 10.90 15.16 -20.31
CA ARG A 49 9.93 15.08 -21.39
C ARG A 49 8.57 15.63 -20.99
N ALA A 50 8.07 15.30 -19.80
CA ALA A 50 6.80 15.84 -19.29
C ALA A 50 6.87 17.37 -19.10
N ILE A 51 8.02 17.88 -18.64
CA ILE A 51 8.28 19.32 -18.51
C ILE A 51 8.26 20.00 -19.90
N ALA A 52 9.00 19.45 -20.87
CA ALA A 52 9.07 20.00 -22.22
C ALA A 52 7.70 19.98 -22.94
N ALA A 53 6.91 18.92 -22.74
CA ALA A 53 5.57 18.82 -23.30
C ALA A 53 4.62 19.88 -22.72
N GLN A 54 4.73 20.16 -21.43
CA GLN A 54 3.99 21.25 -20.80
C GLN A 54 4.39 22.60 -21.40
N GLN A 55 5.69 22.88 -21.49
CA GLN A 55 6.20 24.13 -22.06
C GLN A 55 5.72 24.33 -23.49
N ALA A 56 5.80 23.29 -24.33
CA ALA A 56 5.31 23.34 -25.70
C ALA A 56 3.78 23.58 -25.78
N ALA A 57 3.00 23.00 -24.87
CA ALA A 57 1.56 23.24 -24.80
C ALA A 57 1.22 24.67 -24.33
N ASP A 58 1.98 25.19 -23.36
CA ASP A 58 1.82 26.55 -22.85
C ASP A 58 2.27 27.60 -23.89
N ASP A 59 3.33 27.32 -24.65
CA ASP A 59 3.81 28.13 -25.79
C ASP A 59 2.77 28.15 -26.92
N ALA A 60 2.12 27.01 -27.21
CA ALA A 60 1.06 26.93 -28.22
C ALA A 60 -0.21 27.74 -27.86
N LEU A 61 -0.36 28.11 -26.58
CA LEU A 61 -1.43 28.98 -26.09
C LEU A 61 -1.01 30.45 -26.01
N ASP A 62 0.18 30.80 -26.52
CA ASP A 62 0.77 32.15 -26.47
C ASP A 62 0.81 32.73 -25.04
N LEU A 63 1.00 31.88 -24.03
CA LEU A 63 1.08 32.33 -22.65
C LEU A 63 2.39 33.10 -22.43
N PRO A 64 2.38 34.28 -21.79
CA PRO A 64 3.60 34.99 -21.41
C PRO A 64 4.53 34.15 -20.53
N GLU A 65 5.85 34.38 -20.61
CA GLU A 65 6.85 33.64 -19.80
C GLU A 65 6.65 33.80 -18.30
N ASP A 66 6.15 34.95 -17.86
CA ASP A 66 5.84 35.28 -16.47
C ASP A 66 4.44 34.81 -16.02
N HIS A 67 3.68 34.16 -16.91
CA HIS A 67 2.33 33.73 -16.60
C HIS A 67 2.35 32.63 -15.51
N PRO A 68 1.59 32.79 -14.40
CA PRO A 68 1.68 31.90 -13.24
C PRO A 68 1.33 30.44 -13.57
N SER A 69 0.56 30.20 -14.64
CA SER A 69 0.25 28.83 -15.07
C SER A 69 1.48 28.06 -15.57
N ARG A 70 2.52 28.72 -16.10
CA ARG A 70 3.73 28.02 -16.59
C ARG A 70 4.45 27.25 -15.46
N ASN A 71 4.36 27.75 -14.23
CA ASN A 71 5.02 27.15 -13.07
C ASN A 71 4.03 26.37 -12.16
N ARG A 72 2.82 26.05 -12.67
CA ARG A 72 1.74 25.42 -11.89
C ARG A 72 2.11 24.06 -11.30
N PHE A 73 3.12 23.39 -11.84
CA PHE A 73 3.56 22.06 -11.45
C PHE A 73 5.03 21.99 -11.02
N ASP A 74 5.67 23.15 -10.81
CA ASP A 74 7.06 23.22 -10.34
C ASP A 74 7.17 23.08 -8.82
N GLY A 75 6.05 23.18 -8.11
CA GLY A 75 5.94 22.73 -6.72
C GLY A 75 5.87 21.21 -6.58
N GLY A 76 5.86 20.73 -5.32
CA GLY A 76 5.60 19.33 -5.03
C GLY A 76 4.18 18.93 -5.44
N ARG A 77 4.04 17.75 -6.05
CA ARG A 77 2.77 17.14 -6.42
C ARG A 77 2.70 15.75 -5.82
N ASP A 78 1.51 15.34 -5.40
CA ASP A 78 1.29 14.03 -4.80
C ASP A 78 0.27 13.24 -5.62
N ALA A 79 0.49 11.93 -5.72
CA ALA A 79 -0.50 10.96 -6.15
C ALA A 79 -1.24 10.39 -4.93
N GLY A 80 -2.56 10.32 -5.04
CA GLY A 80 -3.42 9.64 -4.09
C GLY A 80 -3.49 8.15 -4.40
N TYR A 81 -3.31 7.33 -3.37
CA TYR A 81 -3.46 5.88 -3.45
C TYR A 81 -4.56 5.43 -2.52
N PHE A 82 -5.46 4.59 -3.02
CA PHE A 82 -6.36 3.80 -2.22
C PHE A 82 -6.12 2.31 -2.49
N LEU A 83 -5.69 1.58 -1.46
CA LEU A 83 -5.43 0.15 -1.51
C LEU A 83 -6.52 -0.59 -0.76
N TRP A 84 -7.05 -1.63 -1.40
CA TRP A 84 -7.95 -2.59 -0.78
C TRP A 84 -7.50 -4.01 -1.08
N ASP A 85 -7.04 -4.71 -0.03
CA ASP A 85 -6.40 -6.01 -0.16
C ASP A 85 -7.05 -7.06 0.73
N ILE A 86 -7.04 -8.31 0.26
CA ILE A 86 -7.35 -9.50 1.05
C ILE A 86 -6.13 -10.42 1.00
N SER A 87 -5.63 -10.81 2.15
CA SER A 87 -4.40 -11.58 2.29
C SER A 87 -4.54 -12.76 3.23
N LEU A 88 -3.85 -13.84 2.89
CA LEU A 88 -3.58 -14.95 3.79
C LEU A 88 -2.35 -14.63 4.63
N MET A 89 -2.41 -14.98 5.91
CA MET A 89 -1.36 -14.78 6.90
C MET A 89 -0.87 -16.16 7.35
N TYR A 90 0.45 -16.36 7.29
CA TYR A 90 1.11 -17.56 7.81
C TYR A 90 2.03 -17.18 8.98
N TYR A 91 1.86 -17.86 10.11
CA TYR A 91 2.56 -17.59 11.37
C TYR A 91 3.44 -18.78 11.76
N PRO A 92 4.72 -18.84 11.34
CA PRO A 92 5.56 -20.03 11.55
C PRO A 92 5.74 -20.43 13.02
N TRP A 93 5.69 -19.46 13.95
CA TRP A 93 5.86 -19.71 15.39
C TRP A 93 4.54 -19.88 16.15
N GLY A 94 3.40 -19.98 15.46
CA GLY A 94 2.11 -20.15 16.12
C GLY A 94 1.72 -18.93 16.96
N ASP A 95 1.12 -19.13 18.13
CA ASP A 95 0.70 -18.05 19.06
C ASP A 95 1.78 -17.71 20.11
N SER A 96 2.97 -17.34 19.63
CA SER A 96 4.07 -16.85 20.46
C SER A 96 3.96 -15.34 20.75
N VAL A 97 4.63 -14.86 21.81
CA VAL A 97 4.68 -13.41 22.16
C VAL A 97 5.29 -12.59 21.03
N TRP A 98 6.39 -13.09 20.48
CA TRP A 98 6.97 -12.64 19.22
C TRP A 98 6.43 -13.52 18.12
N ARG A 99 5.59 -12.97 17.24
CA ARG A 99 4.91 -13.73 16.20
C ARG A 99 5.28 -13.17 14.82
N PRO A 100 6.37 -13.67 14.21
CA PRO A 100 6.66 -13.36 12.82
C PRO A 100 5.55 -13.91 11.94
N TYR A 101 5.32 -13.24 10.82
CA TYR A 101 4.33 -13.65 9.84
C TYR A 101 4.77 -13.37 8.42
N PHE A 102 4.27 -14.19 7.51
CA PHE A 102 4.27 -13.96 6.09
C PHE A 102 2.85 -13.60 5.65
N ARG A 103 2.74 -12.62 4.77
CA ARG A 103 1.49 -12.17 4.17
C ARG A 103 1.59 -12.31 2.67
N PHE A 104 0.59 -12.95 2.09
CA PHE A 104 0.44 -13.08 0.65
C PHE A 104 -1.04 -12.92 0.31
N GLY A 105 -1.34 -12.07 -0.67
CA GLY A 105 -2.73 -11.77 -0.98
C GLY A 105 -2.92 -11.21 -2.38
N MET A 106 -4.13 -10.72 -2.59
CA MET A 106 -4.53 -10.03 -3.80
C MET A 106 -5.38 -8.82 -3.40
N GLY A 107 -5.31 -7.76 -4.18
CA GLY A 107 -6.09 -6.57 -3.94
C GLY A 107 -6.24 -5.72 -5.18
N VAL A 108 -6.81 -4.55 -4.97
CA VAL A 108 -6.92 -3.50 -5.96
C VAL A 108 -6.29 -2.24 -5.40
N THR A 109 -5.55 -1.55 -6.26
CA THR A 109 -4.98 -0.24 -5.94
C THR A 109 -5.55 0.76 -6.93
N ARG A 110 -6.20 1.80 -6.42
CA ARG A 110 -6.64 2.95 -7.20
C ARG A 110 -5.62 4.05 -7.03
N ILE A 111 -5.12 4.56 -8.16
CA ILE A 111 -4.09 5.59 -8.23
C ILE A 111 -4.71 6.80 -8.91
N GLU A 112 -4.59 7.97 -8.29
CA GLU A 112 -5.15 9.22 -8.79
C GLU A 112 -4.09 10.32 -8.74
N PHE A 113 -3.85 10.96 -9.88
CA PHE A 113 -3.00 12.14 -9.94
C PHE A 113 -3.35 13.02 -11.14
N MET A 114 -2.95 14.28 -11.06
CA MET A 114 -3.01 15.20 -12.19
C MET A 114 -1.65 15.27 -12.87
N ASP A 115 -1.64 15.11 -14.18
CA ASP A 115 -0.44 15.19 -15.02
C ASP A 115 -0.04 16.65 -15.33
N ARG A 116 1.17 16.89 -15.85
CA ARG A 116 1.66 18.23 -16.23
C ARG A 116 0.86 18.90 -17.35
N LEU A 117 0.12 18.12 -18.13
CA LEU A 117 -0.84 18.62 -19.12
C LEU A 117 -2.21 18.95 -18.51
N SER A 118 -2.32 19.01 -17.18
CA SER A 118 -3.58 19.22 -16.45
C SER A 118 -4.64 18.15 -16.76
N VAL A 119 -4.19 16.95 -17.13
CA VAL A 119 -5.05 15.79 -17.37
C VAL A 119 -5.11 14.97 -16.09
N GLU A 120 -6.32 14.75 -15.58
CA GLU A 120 -6.55 13.85 -14.46
C GLU A 120 -6.40 12.40 -14.93
N ARG A 121 -5.58 11.63 -14.20
CA ARG A 121 -5.35 10.21 -14.42
C ARG A 121 -5.83 9.46 -13.19
N ALA A 122 -6.84 8.63 -13.37
CA ALA A 122 -7.33 7.70 -12.36
C ALA A 122 -7.33 6.29 -12.94
N GLU A 123 -6.53 5.40 -12.37
CA GLU A 123 -6.46 4.00 -12.80
C GLU A 123 -6.63 3.06 -11.61
N THR A 124 -7.37 1.97 -11.82
CA THR A 124 -7.50 0.88 -10.86
C THR A 124 -6.73 -0.33 -11.38
N VAL A 125 -5.70 -0.72 -10.65
CA VAL A 125 -4.81 -1.84 -11.01
C VAL A 125 -4.97 -2.97 -10.01
N LEU A 126 -4.78 -4.20 -10.49
CA LEU A 126 -4.74 -5.38 -9.63
C LEU A 126 -3.38 -5.46 -8.95
N GLY A 127 -3.40 -5.70 -7.64
CA GLY A 127 -2.23 -5.77 -6.79
C GLY A 127 -2.02 -7.16 -6.19
N LEU A 128 -0.76 -7.55 -6.08
CA LEU A 128 -0.30 -8.70 -5.31
C LEU A 128 0.51 -8.20 -4.11
N PRO A 129 -0.12 -7.99 -2.94
CA PRO A 129 0.60 -7.64 -1.72
C PRO A 129 1.36 -8.85 -1.18
N VAL A 130 2.68 -8.68 -1.06
CA VAL A 130 3.57 -9.62 -0.37
C VAL A 130 4.23 -8.88 0.78
N ALA A 131 4.16 -9.43 1.99
CA ALA A 131 4.78 -8.79 3.13
C ALA A 131 5.37 -9.78 4.13
N VAL A 132 6.37 -9.31 4.85
CA VAL A 132 6.91 -9.97 6.02
C VAL A 132 6.84 -9.01 7.18
N GLY A 133 6.57 -9.54 8.36
CA GLY A 133 6.55 -8.70 9.52
C GLY A 133 6.55 -9.48 10.82
N VAL A 134 6.49 -8.73 11.90
CA VAL A 134 6.53 -9.27 13.25
C VAL A 134 5.46 -8.59 14.08
N LYS A 135 4.76 -9.41 14.86
CA LYS A 135 3.85 -8.95 15.90
C LYS A 135 4.49 -9.17 17.26
N TYR A 136 4.36 -8.19 18.14
CA TYR A 136 4.81 -8.27 19.53
C TYR A 136 3.62 -8.03 20.45
N ARG A 137 3.28 -9.04 21.26
CA ARG A 137 2.17 -8.97 22.21
C ARG A 137 2.61 -8.22 23.46
N LEU A 138 2.03 -7.04 23.70
CA LEU A 138 2.25 -6.26 24.93
C LEU A 138 1.35 -6.78 26.06
N ASP A 139 0.09 -7.07 25.74
CA ASP A 139 -0.93 -7.55 26.67
C ASP A 139 -1.89 -8.50 25.94
N GLU A 140 -2.91 -9.04 26.61
CA GLU A 140 -3.92 -9.91 26.00
C GLU A 140 -4.70 -9.22 24.88
N VAL A 141 -4.86 -7.89 24.97
CA VAL A 141 -5.65 -7.08 24.04
C VAL A 141 -4.77 -6.31 23.05
N VAL A 142 -3.57 -5.89 23.43
CA VAL A 142 -2.75 -4.96 22.63
C VAL A 142 -1.53 -5.65 22.03
N VAL A 143 -1.37 -5.50 20.71
CA VAL A 143 -0.25 -6.04 19.94
C VAL A 143 0.39 -4.95 19.11
N LEU A 144 1.71 -4.84 19.16
CA LEU A 144 2.48 -4.01 18.24
C LEU A 144 2.78 -4.80 16.97
N ARG A 145 2.78 -4.14 15.83
CA ARG A 145 3.10 -4.73 14.52
C ARG A 145 4.14 -3.89 13.81
N GLY A 146 5.19 -4.54 13.32
CA GLY A 146 6.06 -4.02 12.27
C GLY A 146 5.85 -4.84 10.99
N GLU A 147 5.89 -4.18 9.84
CA GLU A 147 5.75 -4.82 8.53
C GLU A 147 6.62 -4.14 7.47
N VAL A 148 7.20 -4.97 6.61
CA VAL A 148 7.78 -4.56 5.34
C VAL A 148 6.98 -5.25 4.24
N ALA A 149 6.40 -4.46 3.35
CA ALA A 149 5.51 -4.93 2.30
C ALA A 149 5.98 -4.42 0.94
N ASP A 150 5.91 -5.28 -0.07
CA ASP A 150 5.92 -4.91 -1.47
C ASP A 150 4.53 -5.16 -2.06
N ASN A 151 3.95 -4.13 -2.67
CA ASN A 151 2.67 -4.24 -3.35
C ASN A 151 2.95 -4.18 -4.85
N ILE A 152 2.87 -5.33 -5.50
CA ILE A 152 3.14 -5.47 -6.93
C ILE A 152 1.84 -5.19 -7.67
N ALA A 153 1.72 -4.04 -8.30
CA ALA A 153 0.56 -3.65 -9.09
C ALA A 153 0.81 -3.95 -10.57
N PHE A 154 -0.05 -4.76 -11.18
CA PHE A 154 0.03 -5.11 -12.60
C PHE A 154 -0.72 -4.05 -13.42
N GLY A 155 0.04 -3.29 -14.23
CA GLY A 155 -0.51 -2.27 -15.13
C GLY A 155 -1.44 -2.86 -16.18
N SER A 156 -2.52 -2.16 -16.51
CA SER A 156 -3.63 -2.68 -17.34
C SER A 156 -3.44 -2.49 -18.87
N GLY A 157 -2.19 -2.31 -19.34
CA GLY A 157 -1.90 -2.17 -20.77
C GLY A 157 -2.24 -0.79 -21.39
N HIS A 158 -2.74 0.17 -20.60
CA HIS A 158 -3.09 1.53 -21.05
C HIS A 158 -1.98 2.57 -20.79
N GLY A 159 -0.72 2.13 -20.65
CA GLY A 159 0.44 3.00 -20.45
C GLY A 159 1.02 3.02 -19.03
N PHE A 160 0.40 2.35 -18.07
CA PHE A 160 0.98 2.11 -16.75
C PHE A 160 1.88 0.88 -16.77
N ASN A 161 3.09 1.03 -16.24
CA ASN A 161 4.03 -0.07 -16.04
C ASN A 161 3.60 -0.96 -14.87
N SER A 162 4.22 -2.14 -14.75
CA SER A 162 4.13 -2.91 -13.50
C SER A 162 4.81 -2.12 -12.39
N LEU A 163 4.07 -1.82 -11.33
CA LEU A 163 4.53 -0.97 -10.23
C LEU A 163 4.94 -1.83 -9.04
N HIS A 164 6.12 -1.57 -8.50
CA HIS A 164 6.54 -2.09 -7.19
C HIS A 164 6.47 -0.97 -6.16
N ASN A 165 5.58 -1.13 -5.18
CA ASN A 165 5.36 -0.15 -4.13
C ASN A 165 5.81 -0.71 -2.78
N PHE A 166 7.07 -0.44 -2.46
CA PHE A 166 7.69 -0.84 -1.21
C PHE A 166 7.25 0.06 -0.06
N SER A 167 6.86 -0.53 1.06
CA SER A 167 6.48 0.21 2.25
C SER A 167 6.98 -0.45 3.53
N ILE A 168 7.38 0.39 4.47
CA ILE A 168 7.67 0.02 5.85
C ILE A 168 6.56 0.63 6.69
N SER A 169 5.93 -0.16 7.54
CA SER A 169 4.84 0.30 8.39
C SER A 169 4.96 -0.25 9.81
N GLY A 170 4.52 0.58 10.77
CA GLY A 170 4.32 0.21 12.16
C GLY A 170 2.88 0.48 12.55
N GLY A 171 2.32 -0.34 13.44
CA GLY A 171 0.94 -0.18 13.87
C GLY A 171 0.61 -0.86 15.20
N ILE A 172 -0.56 -0.53 15.73
CA ILE A 172 -1.13 -1.13 16.93
C ILE A 172 -2.36 -1.94 16.49
N GLU A 173 -2.45 -3.18 16.96
CA GLU A 173 -3.59 -4.05 16.78
C GLU A 173 -4.31 -4.25 18.12
N VAL A 174 -5.64 -4.21 18.07
CA VAL A 174 -6.51 -4.54 19.20
C VAL A 174 -7.12 -5.91 18.94
N ARG A 175 -6.86 -6.87 19.82
CA ARG A 175 -7.41 -8.23 19.77
C ARG A 175 -8.78 -8.26 20.44
N PHE A 176 -9.74 -8.88 19.76
CA PHE A 176 -11.06 -9.15 20.30
C PHE A 176 -11.23 -10.67 20.47
N GLY A 177 -11.55 -11.12 21.69
CA GLY A 177 -11.77 -12.53 22.02
C GLY A 177 -10.76 -13.11 23.02
N GLY A 178 -11.21 -14.07 23.82
CA GLY A 178 -10.39 -14.79 24.80
C GLY A 178 -9.66 -16.01 24.20
N PRO A 179 -8.87 -16.74 25.00
CA PRO A 179 -8.12 -17.91 24.55
C PRO A 179 -9.04 -18.97 23.93
N ARG A 180 -8.61 -19.55 22.80
CA ARG A 180 -9.40 -20.56 22.09
C ARG A 180 -9.53 -21.81 22.94
N LYS A 181 -10.76 -22.20 23.25
CA LYS A 181 -11.04 -23.52 23.82
C LYS A 181 -11.10 -24.51 22.67
N ALA A 182 -10.09 -25.37 22.50
CA ALA A 182 -10.25 -26.50 21.61
C ALA A 182 -11.19 -27.51 22.26
N TYR A 183 -12.37 -27.66 21.68
CA TYR A 183 -13.29 -28.72 22.05
C TYR A 183 -12.93 -29.98 21.27
N TRP A 184 -12.35 -30.96 21.95
CA TRP A 184 -12.19 -32.32 21.42
C TRP A 184 -13.06 -33.25 22.27
N PRO A 185 -14.06 -33.96 21.69
CA PRO A 185 -15.02 -34.77 22.45
C PRO A 185 -14.43 -35.82 23.41
N TRP A 186 -13.17 -36.22 23.24
CA TRP A 186 -12.51 -37.25 24.05
C TRP A 186 -11.36 -36.72 24.92
N ASN A 187 -11.05 -35.42 24.85
CA ASN A 187 -10.04 -34.78 25.70
C ASN A 187 -10.36 -33.28 25.90
N PRO A 188 -11.38 -32.94 26.71
CA PRO A 188 -11.70 -31.56 27.03
C PRO A 188 -10.62 -30.99 27.96
N GLY A 189 -9.85 -30.01 27.49
CA GLY A 189 -8.86 -29.33 28.34
C GLY A 189 -7.57 -28.87 27.65
N ARG A 190 -7.38 -29.14 26.35
CA ARG A 190 -6.26 -28.53 25.62
C ARG A 190 -6.55 -27.06 25.34
N HIS A 191 -5.90 -26.21 26.12
CA HIS A 191 -5.71 -24.81 25.80
C HIS A 191 -4.68 -24.74 24.67
N TYR A 192 -5.16 -24.45 23.46
CA TYR A 192 -4.30 -23.94 22.40
C TYR A 192 -4.55 -22.44 22.38
N TRP A 193 -3.50 -21.68 22.61
CA TRP A 193 -3.55 -20.23 22.58
C TRP A 193 -3.64 -19.76 21.12
#